data_AF-A0A1C6G773-F1
#
_entry.id   AF-A0A1C6G773-F1
#
_cell.length_a   1.000
_cell.length_b   1.000
_cell.length_c   1.000
_cell.angle_alpha   90.00
_cell.angle_beta   90.00
_cell.angle_gamma   90.00
#
_symmetry.space_group_name_H-M   'P 1'
#
loop_
_entity.id
_entity.type
_entity.pdbx_description
1 polymer ?
#
loop_
_entity_poly.entity_id
_entity_poly.type
_entity_poly.pdbx_seq_one_letter_code
_entity_poly.pdbx_strand_id
1 'polypeptide(L)'
;MAADITKLGVKATWKDLTEGMVIAGAGTSKAFNTGEWSTDKPEFIEEKCKQCLLCVPVCPDSCIPVKDKKRGAFDYDHCKGCGICVKACPFGAITMEGVK
;
A
#
# COMPACT_ATOMS: atom_id res chain seq x y z
N MET A 1 22.89 2.61 13.06
CA MET A 1 21.54 2.89 13.60
C MET A 1 20.98 1.58 14.13
N ALA A 2 20.06 1.63 15.10
CA ALA A 2 19.73 0.53 16.01
C ALA A 2 19.22 -0.79 15.37
N ALA A 3 18.92 -0.82 14.07
CA ALA A 3 19.12 -1.99 13.21
C ALA A 3 19.16 -1.51 11.75
N ASP A 4 19.96 -2.17 10.92
CA ASP A 4 19.91 -1.98 9.47
C ASP A 4 18.78 -2.82 8.90
N ILE A 5 17.60 -2.20 8.71
CA ILE A 5 16.39 -2.88 8.25
C ILE A 5 16.55 -3.54 6.87
N THR A 6 17.54 -3.12 6.08
CA THR A 6 17.81 -3.75 4.77
C THR A 6 18.30 -5.19 4.91
N LYS A 7 18.74 -5.59 6.11
CA LYS A 7 19.16 -6.95 6.43
C LYS A 7 18.01 -7.84 6.90
N LEU A 8 16.81 -7.29 7.12
CA LEU A 8 15.62 -7.99 7.64
C LEU A 8 14.79 -8.67 6.53
N GLY A 9 15.44 -9.52 5.73
CA GLY A 9 14.77 -10.30 4.68
C GLY A 9 14.50 -11.75 5.07
N VAL A 10 14.06 -12.57 4.10
CA VAL A 10 13.78 -14.02 4.27
C VAL A 10 14.98 -14.82 4.81
N LYS A 11 16.20 -14.29 4.62
CA LYS A 11 17.46 -14.91 5.08
C LYS A 11 17.98 -14.33 6.40
N ALA A 12 17.28 -13.38 7.01
CA ALA A 12 17.70 -12.78 8.26
C ALA A 12 17.80 -13.85 9.35
N THR A 13 18.90 -13.85 10.09
CA THR A 13 19.06 -14.71 11.25
C THR A 13 18.49 -14.02 12.48
N TRP A 14 18.21 -14.78 13.54
CA TRP A 14 17.72 -14.20 14.79
C TRP A 14 18.68 -13.15 15.41
N LYS A 15 19.97 -13.21 15.07
CA LYS A 15 20.99 -12.26 15.52
C LYS A 15 20.93 -10.91 14.79
N ASP A 16 20.29 -10.89 13.63
CA ASP A 16 20.10 -9.67 12.83
C ASP A 16 18.87 -8.87 13.30
N LEU A 17 18.02 -9.48 14.13
CA LEU A 17 16.80 -8.89 14.65
C LEU A 17 17.08 -8.00 15.86
N THR A 18 16.28 -6.95 16.02
CA THR A 18 16.29 -6.15 17.25
C THR A 18 15.73 -6.96 18.42
N GLU A 19 16.25 -6.69 19.62
CA GLU A 19 15.69 -7.28 20.84
C GLU A 19 14.19 -6.96 20.93
N GLY A 20 13.37 -8.00 21.14
CA GLY A 20 11.91 -7.88 21.17
C GLY A 20 11.27 -7.39 19.87
N MET A 21 11.96 -7.45 18.73
CA MET A 21 11.51 -6.87 17.45
C MET A 21 11.19 -5.37 17.55
N VAL A 22 11.89 -4.65 18.42
CA VAL A 22 11.71 -3.20 18.58
C VAL A 22 11.96 -2.48 17.26
N ILE A 23 10.99 -1.68 16.83
CA ILE A 23 11.08 -0.83 15.64
C ILE A 23 11.90 0.41 16.02
N ALA A 24 13.20 0.36 15.74
CA ALA A 24 14.15 1.36 16.24
C ALA A 24 14.33 2.59 15.31
N GLY A 25 13.52 2.72 14.26
CA GLY A 25 13.56 3.82 13.30
C GLY A 25 12.17 4.32 12.93
N ALA A 26 12.06 5.59 12.56
CA ALA A 26 10.82 6.17 12.05
C ALA A 26 10.60 5.83 10.57
N GLY A 27 9.34 5.67 10.15
CA GLY A 27 8.99 5.46 8.74
C GLY A 27 9.48 4.15 8.13
N THR A 28 9.80 3.15 8.96
CA THR A 28 10.29 1.83 8.51
C THR A 28 9.29 1.08 7.64
N SER A 29 7.99 1.39 7.76
CA SER A 29 6.92 0.80 6.94
C SER A 29 7.17 0.91 5.44
N LYS A 30 7.87 1.95 4.96
CA LYS A 30 8.22 2.14 3.55
C LYS A 30 9.20 1.09 3.01
N ALA A 31 9.94 0.42 3.89
CA ALA A 31 10.89 -0.61 3.51
C ALA A 31 10.28 -2.03 3.53
N PHE A 32 9.04 -2.18 4.01
CA PHE A 32 8.36 -3.47 4.11
C PHE A 32 7.27 -3.58 3.06
N ASN A 33 7.54 -4.39 2.03
CA ASN A 33 6.56 -4.70 0.99
C ASN A 33 5.44 -5.57 1.58
N THR A 34 4.29 -4.97 1.84
CA THR A 34 3.10 -5.65 2.42
C THR A 34 2.10 -6.11 1.36
N GLY A 35 2.38 -5.87 0.07
CA GLY A 35 1.52 -6.24 -1.04
C GLY A 35 1.32 -7.74 -1.21
N GLU A 36 2.23 -8.57 -0.71
CA GLU A 36 2.06 -10.03 -0.69
C GLU A 36 0.91 -10.49 0.22
N TRP A 37 0.39 -9.63 1.10
CA TRP A 37 -0.74 -9.97 1.97
C TRP A 37 -2.08 -9.94 1.23
N SER A 38 -2.14 -9.32 0.05
CA SER A 38 -3.36 -9.23 -0.74
C SER A 38 -3.62 -10.53 -1.48
N THR A 39 -4.84 -11.07 -1.38
CA THR A 39 -5.32 -12.11 -2.30
C THR A 39 -5.64 -11.51 -3.68
N ASP A 40 -6.34 -10.37 -3.67
CA ASP A 40 -6.83 -9.69 -4.86
C ASP A 40 -6.35 -8.23 -4.89
N LYS A 41 -6.13 -7.68 -6.10
CA LYS A 41 -5.64 -6.31 -6.29
C LYS A 41 -6.70 -5.43 -6.97
N PRO A 42 -6.83 -4.15 -6.56
CA PRO A 42 -7.76 -3.24 -7.20
C PRO A 42 -7.23 -2.84 -8.58
N GLU A 43 -8.09 -2.87 -9.59
CA GLU A 43 -7.78 -2.38 -10.93
C GLU A 43 -8.18 -0.91 -11.06
N PHE A 44 -7.34 -0.11 -11.74
CA PHE A 44 -7.62 1.30 -12.00
C PHE A 44 -8.09 1.49 -13.44
N ILE A 45 -9.33 1.96 -13.61
CA ILE A 45 -9.94 2.26 -14.90
C ILE A 45 -9.81 3.77 -15.14
N GLU A 46 -8.75 4.19 -15.83
CA GLU A 46 -8.40 5.59 -16.00
C GLU A 46 -9.49 6.39 -16.73
N GLU A 47 -10.16 5.77 -17.70
CA GLU A 47 -11.20 6.38 -18.54
C GLU A 47 -12.42 6.83 -17.73
N LYS A 48 -12.72 6.13 -16.62
CA LYS A 48 -13.84 6.46 -15.72
C LYS A 48 -13.44 7.45 -14.63
N CYS A 49 -12.14 7.68 -14.43
CA CYS A 49 -11.65 8.49 -13.32
C CYS A 49 -11.91 9.99 -13.55
N LYS A 50 -12.45 10.67 -12.53
CA LYS A 50 -12.63 12.14 -12.54
C LYS A 50 -11.53 12.89 -11.80
N GLN A 51 -10.47 12.19 -11.37
CA GLN A 51 -9.36 12.78 -10.59
C GLN A 51 -9.82 13.55 -9.34
N CYS A 52 -10.94 13.13 -8.73
CA CYS A 52 -11.50 13.75 -7.52
C CYS A 52 -10.72 13.46 -6.23
N LEU A 53 -9.73 12.54 -6.31
CA LEU A 53 -8.86 12.11 -5.21
C LEU A 53 -9.56 11.50 -3.99
N LEU A 54 -10.88 11.26 -4.00
CA LEU A 54 -11.61 10.66 -2.87
C LEU A 54 -11.06 9.30 -2.42
N CYS A 55 -10.48 8.52 -3.34
CA CYS A 55 -9.86 7.23 -3.04
C CYS A 55 -8.54 7.35 -2.25
N VAL A 56 -7.84 8.48 -2.33
CA VAL A 56 -6.52 8.70 -1.73
C VAL A 56 -6.57 8.76 -0.19
N PRO A 57 -7.37 9.63 0.45
CA PRO A 57 -7.38 9.75 1.91
C PRO A 57 -8.00 8.53 2.60
N VAL A 58 -8.77 7.71 1.89
CA VAL A 58 -9.35 6.47 2.46
C VAL A 58 -8.42 5.27 2.36
N CYS A 59 -7.29 5.38 1.65
CA CYS A 59 -6.33 4.29 1.56
C CYS A 59 -5.49 4.24 2.86
N PRO A 60 -5.67 3.22 3.72
CA PRO A 60 -5.00 3.17 5.02
C PRO A 60 -3.48 3.03 4.88
N ASP A 61 -3.02 2.45 3.77
CA ASP A 61 -1.60 2.19 3.50
C ASP A 61 -0.99 3.19 2.50
N SER A 62 -1.72 4.26 2.14
CA SER A 62 -1.24 5.34 1.25
C SER A 62 -0.74 4.86 -0.13
N CYS A 63 -1.31 3.75 -0.64
CA CYS A 63 -0.86 3.11 -1.89
C CYS A 63 -1.33 3.81 -3.18
N ILE A 64 -1.87 5.03 -3.11
CA ILE A 64 -2.33 5.78 -4.27
C ILE A 64 -1.54 7.09 -4.34
N PRO A 65 -0.42 7.13 -5.11
CA PRO A 65 0.40 8.32 -5.23
C PRO A 65 -0.38 9.44 -5.93
N VAL A 66 -0.07 10.68 -5.56
CA VAL A 66 -0.66 11.87 -6.17
C VAL A 66 0.46 12.76 -6.70
N LYS A 67 0.35 13.13 -7.98
CA LYS A 67 1.25 14.08 -8.65
C LYS A 67 0.40 15.05 -9.47
N ASP A 68 0.72 16.33 -9.43
CA ASP A 68 0.02 17.37 -10.22
C ASP A 68 -1.51 17.34 -10.01
N LYS A 69 -1.95 17.11 -8.77
CA LYS A 69 -3.37 16.95 -8.35
C LYS A 69 -4.11 15.80 -9.03
N LYS A 70 -3.39 14.83 -9.60
CA LYS A 70 -3.94 13.61 -10.18
C LYS A 70 -3.44 12.40 -9.41
N ARG A 71 -4.33 11.42 -9.18
CA ARG A 71 -3.93 10.11 -8.69
C ARG A 71 -3.15 9.36 -9.79
N GLY A 72 -2.16 8.58 -9.37
CA GLY A 72 -1.43 7.65 -10.22
C GLY A 72 -1.95 6.21 -10.14
N ALA A 73 -1.16 5.30 -10.69
CA ALA A 73 -1.31 3.85 -10.51
C ALA A 73 -1.08 3.45 -9.05
N PHE A 74 -1.65 2.31 -8.64
CA PHE A 74 -1.46 1.80 -7.29
C PHE A 74 0.00 1.39 -7.04
N ASP A 75 0.48 1.66 -5.84
CA ASP A 75 1.65 1.00 -5.27
C ASP A 75 1.24 -0.41 -4.82
N TYR A 76 1.49 -1.39 -5.69
CA TYR A 76 1.17 -2.79 -5.40
C TYR A 76 2.18 -3.47 -4.48
N ASP A 77 3.30 -2.84 -4.15
CA ASP A 77 4.26 -3.37 -3.17
C ASP A 77 3.75 -3.18 -1.74
N HIS A 78 2.82 -2.24 -1.52
CA HIS A 78 2.22 -1.96 -0.21
C HIS A 78 0.69 -2.16 -0.18
N CYS A 79 0.02 -2.29 -1.32
CA CYS A 79 -1.44 -2.47 -1.37
C CYS A 79 -1.88 -3.84 -0.83
N LYS A 80 -2.61 -3.85 0.29
CA LYS A 80 -3.16 -5.07 0.91
C LYS A 80 -4.47 -5.57 0.31
N GLY A 81 -4.97 -4.95 -0.76
CA GLY A 81 -6.21 -5.40 -1.40
C GLY A 81 -7.49 -5.19 -0.58
N CYS A 82 -7.53 -4.23 0.36
CA CYS A 82 -8.67 -4.06 1.28
C CYS A 82 -10.00 -3.60 0.65
N GLY A 83 -10.00 -3.15 -0.62
CA GLY A 83 -11.22 -2.74 -1.34
C GLY A 83 -11.88 -1.43 -0.89
N ILE A 84 -11.35 -0.71 0.12
CA ILE A 84 -11.95 0.55 0.61
C ILE A 84 -12.01 1.62 -0.50
N CYS A 85 -10.96 1.70 -1.33
CA CYS A 85 -10.92 2.64 -2.45
C CYS A 85 -11.99 2.37 -3.51
N VAL A 86 -12.41 1.11 -3.69
CA VAL A 86 -13.51 0.71 -4.59
C VAL A 86 -14.81 1.32 -4.09
N LYS A 87 -15.15 1.10 -2.82
CA LYS A 87 -16.37 1.65 -2.18
C LYS A 87 -16.40 3.17 -2.16
N ALA A 88 -15.24 3.81 -2.04
CA ALA A 88 -15.13 5.26 -2.02
C ALA A 88 -15.23 5.90 -3.41
N CYS A 89 -15.14 5.14 -4.50
CA CYS A 89 -15.19 5.68 -5.85
C CYS A 89 -16.63 5.76 -6.36
N PRO A 90 -17.24 6.96 -6.45
CA PRO A 90 -18.63 7.08 -6.93
C PRO A 90 -18.75 6.89 -8.46
N PHE A 91 -17.64 6.78 -9.18
CA PHE A 91 -17.59 6.70 -10.64
C PHE A 91 -17.31 5.29 -11.16
N GLY A 92 -17.11 4.31 -10.27
CA GLY A 92 -16.71 2.95 -10.66
C GLY A 92 -15.38 2.92 -11.43
N ALA A 93 -14.46 3.84 -11.11
CA ALA A 93 -13.14 3.95 -11.74
C ALA A 93 -12.10 3.03 -11.07
N ILE A 94 -12.51 2.25 -10.07
CA ILE A 94 -11.69 1.26 -9.38
C ILE A 94 -12.55 0.01 -9.21
N THR A 95 -12.03 -1.16 -9.59
CA THR A 95 -12.74 -2.44 -9.54
C THR A 95 -11.93 -3.51 -8.82
N MET A 96 -12.59 -4.51 -8.23
CA MET A 96 -11.97 -5.67 -7.59
C MET A 96 -13.01 -6.80 -7.52
N GLU A 97 -12.61 -8.05 -7.72
CA GLU A 97 -13.51 -9.18 -7.53
C GLU A 97 -14.04 -9.22 -6.09
N GLY A 98 -15.34 -9.48 -5.92
CA GLY A 98 -15.96 -9.60 -4.59
C GLY A 98 -16.32 -8.28 -3.87
N VAL A 99 -15.93 -7.12 -4.39
CA VAL A 99 -16.31 -5.80 -3.83
C VAL A 99 -17.32 -5.12 -4.76
N LYS A 100 -18.59 -5.10 -4.35
CA LYS A 100 -19.67 -4.38 -5.04
C LYS A 100 -19.84 -2.96 -4.51
#